data_AF-A0A921HKE4-F1
#
_entry.id   AF-A0A921HKE4-F1
#
_cell.length_a   1.000
_cell.length_b   1.000
_cell.length_c   1.000
_cell.angle_alpha   90.00
_cell.angle_beta   90.00
_cell.angle_gamma   90.00
#
_symmetry.space_group_name_H-M   'P 1'
#
loop_
_entity.id
_entity.type
_entity.pdbx_description
1 polymer ?
#
loop_
_entity_poly.entity_id
_entity_poly.type
_entity_poly.pdbx_seq_one_letter_code
_entity_poly.pdbx_strand_id
1 'polypeptide(L)'
;MIREHRNREKLINYYKTFTAKGIIDPNVHPWIAKSWQKSHEHQVNPKKIPSSARLSPAELSQMQNKHSDAINYLDHFIDNIIDFIHEYDLCLTLMTADCVVLKKYANITSRLIDKLEGVSLSVENVGTLSCNIVKETKTPFWIFGPEIWLE
;
A
#
# COMPACT_ATOMS: atom_id res chain seq x y z
N MET A 1 3.42 -7.90 -14.34
CA MET A 1 3.21 -8.60 -13.05
C MET A 1 4.57 -8.84 -12.42
N ILE A 2 4.79 -8.53 -11.15
CA ILE A 2 6.10 -8.72 -10.48
C ILE A 2 6.47 -10.20 -10.36
N ARG A 3 5.55 -11.16 -10.59
CA ARG A 3 5.78 -12.53 -11.15
C ARG A 3 4.47 -13.35 -11.19
N GLU A 4 4.34 -14.27 -12.15
CA GLU A 4 3.26 -15.26 -12.19
C GLU A 4 3.60 -16.55 -11.41
N HIS A 5 2.59 -17.11 -10.72
CA HIS A 5 2.55 -18.45 -10.08
C HIS A 5 3.71 -18.81 -9.14
N ARG A 6 3.80 -18.16 -7.97
CA ARG A 6 4.72 -18.59 -6.90
C ARG A 6 3.99 -19.17 -5.69
N ASN A 7 4.62 -20.20 -5.12
CA ASN A 7 4.19 -20.80 -3.85
C ASN A 7 4.26 -19.74 -2.73
N ARG A 8 3.11 -19.45 -2.11
CA ARG A 8 2.94 -18.50 -1.00
C ARG A 8 3.94 -18.74 0.13
N GLU A 9 4.19 -19.99 0.50
CA GLU A 9 5.11 -20.35 1.59
C GLU A 9 6.54 -19.93 1.30
N LYS A 10 6.99 -20.06 0.03
CA LYS A 10 8.32 -19.59 -0.38
C LYS A 10 8.44 -18.08 -0.23
N LEU A 11 7.42 -17.34 -0.66
CA LEU A 11 7.39 -15.88 -0.51
C LEU A 11 7.44 -15.46 0.97
N ILE A 12 6.70 -16.16 1.84
CA ILE A 12 6.76 -15.93 3.29
C ILE A 12 8.19 -16.17 3.80
N ASN A 13 8.82 -17.25 3.35
CA ASN A 13 10.16 -17.61 3.79
C ASN A 13 11.24 -16.61 3.35
N TYR A 14 11.12 -16.02 2.15
CA TYR A 14 12.03 -14.96 1.71
C TYR A 14 11.96 -13.75 2.65
N TYR A 15 10.76 -13.30 3.00
CA TYR A 15 10.58 -12.18 3.91
C TYR A 15 11.09 -12.51 5.32
N LYS A 16 10.75 -13.67 5.87
CA LYS A 16 11.24 -14.11 7.20
C LYS A 16 12.77 -14.21 7.26
N THR A 17 13.40 -14.66 6.17
CA THR A 17 14.87 -14.74 6.09
C THR A 17 15.47 -13.35 6.09
N PHE A 18 14.90 -12.41 5.34
CA PHE A 18 15.33 -11.02 5.34
C PHE A 18 15.18 -10.37 6.71
N THR A 19 14.02 -10.49 7.35
CA THR A 19 13.78 -9.85 8.66
C THR A 19 14.62 -10.45 9.79
N ALA A 20 14.90 -11.76 9.76
CA ALA A 20 15.68 -12.42 10.80
C ALA A 20 17.20 -12.30 10.59
N LYS A 21 17.68 -12.30 9.33
CA LYS A 21 19.11 -12.42 9.00
C LYS A 21 19.66 -11.25 8.19
N GLY A 22 18.81 -10.34 7.70
CA GLY A 22 19.19 -9.27 6.77
C GLY A 22 19.53 -9.77 5.35
N ILE A 23 19.26 -11.03 5.04
CA ILE A 23 19.66 -11.65 3.77
C ILE A 23 18.51 -11.60 2.77
N ILE A 24 18.76 -11.04 1.59
CA ILE A 24 17.82 -11.01 0.48
C ILE A 24 18.04 -12.26 -0.38
N ASP A 25 16.98 -13.04 -0.59
CA ASP A 25 17.03 -14.19 -1.49
C ASP A 25 17.21 -13.69 -2.96
N PRO A 26 18.11 -14.30 -3.76
CA PRO A 26 18.31 -13.92 -5.16
C PRO A 26 17.05 -14.00 -6.02
N ASN A 27 16.08 -14.81 -5.58
CA ASN A 27 14.79 -14.94 -6.22
C ASN A 27 13.82 -13.85 -5.81
N VAL A 28 14.15 -12.84 -5.00
CA VAL A 28 13.26 -11.69 -4.75
C VAL A 28 13.37 -10.71 -5.92
N HIS A 29 12.27 -10.07 -6.29
CA HIS A 29 12.32 -9.10 -7.39
C HIS A 29 13.13 -7.87 -6.97
N PRO A 30 14.00 -7.28 -7.82
CA PRO A 30 14.87 -6.17 -7.42
C PRO A 30 14.15 -4.98 -6.81
N TRP A 31 12.95 -4.64 -7.31
CA TRP A 31 12.14 -3.55 -6.74
C TRP A 31 11.67 -3.83 -5.31
N ILE A 32 11.35 -5.10 -5.02
CA ILE A 32 10.92 -5.55 -3.70
C ILE A 32 12.11 -5.56 -2.75
N ALA A 33 13.23 -6.14 -3.19
CA ALA A 33 14.49 -6.15 -2.45
C ALA A 33 14.92 -4.75 -2.03
N LYS A 34 14.88 -3.78 -2.95
CA LYS A 34 15.19 -2.37 -2.66
C LYS A 34 14.21 -1.76 -1.66
N SER A 35 12.92 -2.05 -1.79
CA SER A 35 11.91 -1.54 -0.85
C SER A 35 12.08 -2.11 0.56
N TRP A 36 12.42 -3.40 0.67
CA TRP A 36 12.74 -4.06 1.93
C TRP A 36 13.95 -3.43 2.63
N GLN A 37 15.02 -3.15 1.87
CA GLN A 37 16.21 -2.49 2.40
C GLN A 37 15.88 -1.11 2.97
N LYS A 38 15.14 -0.28 2.22
CA LYS A 38 14.70 1.05 2.69
C LYS A 38 13.84 0.95 3.95
N SER A 39 12.90 0.02 3.97
CA SER A 39 12.05 -0.22 5.14
C SER A 39 12.87 -0.59 6.37
N HIS A 40 13.94 -1.38 6.19
CA HIS A 40 14.85 -1.77 7.26
C HIS A 40 15.72 -0.60 7.76
N GLU A 41 16.20 0.26 6.86
CA GLU A 41 16.94 1.49 7.20
C GLU A 41 16.11 2.43 8.08
N HIS A 42 14.81 2.54 7.82
CA HIS A 42 13.88 3.36 8.60
C HIS A 42 13.39 2.72 9.91
N GLN A 43 13.76 1.45 10.20
CA GLN A 43 13.38 0.73 11.42
C GLN A 43 11.86 0.75 11.71
N VAL A 44 11.05 0.75 10.67
CA VAL A 44 9.60 0.90 10.81
C VAL A 44 8.97 -0.33 11.45
N ASN A 45 8.01 -0.11 12.34
CA ASN A 45 7.17 -1.19 12.86
C ASN A 45 5.99 -1.46 11.89
N PRO A 46 5.99 -2.58 11.15
CA PRO A 46 4.97 -2.85 10.13
C PRO A 46 3.58 -3.13 10.73
N LYS A 47 3.44 -3.28 12.05
CA LYS A 47 2.17 -3.67 12.68
C LYS A 47 1.26 -2.49 13.03
N LYS A 48 1.79 -1.27 13.00
CA LYS A 48 1.04 -0.07 13.41
C LYS A 48 1.42 1.13 12.56
N ILE A 49 0.40 1.74 11.97
CA ILE A 49 0.53 3.05 11.36
C ILE A 49 0.65 4.08 12.50
N PRO A 50 1.74 4.87 12.56
CA PRO A 50 1.89 5.87 13.61
C PRO A 50 0.86 6.99 13.43
N SER A 51 0.39 7.56 14.54
CA SER A 51 -0.58 8.67 14.50
C SER A 51 -0.04 9.90 13.78
N SER A 52 1.28 10.12 13.83
CA SER A 52 1.98 11.18 13.11
C SER A 52 1.95 11.03 11.59
N ALA A 53 1.68 9.84 11.05
CA ALA A 53 1.52 9.64 9.62
C ALA A 53 0.14 10.08 9.10
N ARG A 54 -0.77 10.51 9.97
CA ARG A 54 -2.13 10.89 9.60
C ARG A 54 -2.30 12.40 9.60
N LEU A 55 -2.84 12.92 8.49
CA LEU A 55 -3.32 14.30 8.40
C LEU A 55 -4.48 14.56 9.36
N SER A 56 -4.52 15.77 9.91
CA SER A 56 -5.73 16.24 10.60
C SER A 56 -6.93 16.26 9.63
N PRO A 57 -8.17 16.22 10.15
CA PRO A 57 -9.35 16.31 9.29
C PRO A 57 -9.38 17.56 8.39
N ALA A 58 -8.85 18.69 8.89
CA ALA A 58 -8.77 19.93 8.12
C ALA A 58 -7.78 19.83 6.96
N GLU A 59 -6.59 19.28 7.21
CA GLU A 59 -5.57 19.06 6.17
C GLU A 59 -6.05 18.05 5.11
N LEU A 60 -6.69 16.96 5.54
CA LEU A 60 -7.29 15.99 4.62
C LEU A 60 -8.36 16.65 3.74
N SER A 61 -9.26 17.43 4.32
CA SER A 61 -10.30 18.14 3.57
C SER A 61 -9.70 19.12 2.56
N GLN A 62 -8.68 19.89 2.96
CA GLN A 62 -7.97 20.77 2.03
C GLN A 62 -7.34 20.00 0.87
N MET A 63 -6.73 18.85 1.16
CA MET A 63 -6.09 18.03 0.14
C MET A 63 -7.09 17.34 -0.78
N GLN A 64 -8.22 16.87 -0.26
CA GLN A 64 -9.33 16.35 -1.05
C GLN A 64 -9.92 17.44 -1.95
N ASN A 65 -10.13 18.66 -1.45
CA ASN A 65 -10.61 19.79 -2.24
C ASN A 65 -9.65 20.16 -3.37
N LYS A 66 -8.33 20.11 -3.12
CA LYS A 66 -7.30 20.33 -4.14
C LYS A 66 -7.35 19.28 -5.26
N HIS A 67 -7.78 18.06 -4.95
CA HIS A 67 -7.85 16.93 -5.87
C HIS A 67 -9.29 16.52 -6.21
N SER A 68 -10.25 17.45 -6.08
CA SER A 68 -11.67 17.18 -6.21
C SER A 68 -12.04 16.63 -7.59
N ASP A 69 -11.44 17.13 -8.67
CA ASP A 69 -11.71 16.65 -10.03
C ASP A 69 -11.38 15.16 -10.19
N ALA A 70 -10.24 14.70 -9.65
CA ALA A 70 -9.84 13.31 -9.70
C ALA A 70 -10.72 12.41 -8.82
N ILE A 71 -11.10 12.92 -7.63
CA ILE A 71 -12.02 12.23 -6.73
C ILE A 71 -13.40 12.07 -7.39
N ASN A 72 -13.94 13.15 -7.93
CA ASN A 72 -15.25 13.16 -8.60
C ASN A 72 -15.24 12.21 -9.78
N TYR A 73 -14.20 12.22 -10.61
CA TYR A 73 -14.09 11.28 -11.73
C TYR A 73 -14.14 9.82 -11.25
N LEU A 74 -13.37 9.51 -10.21
CA LEU A 74 -13.31 8.14 -9.68
C LEU A 74 -14.61 7.73 -9.00
N ASP A 75 -15.31 8.65 -8.34
CA ASP A 75 -16.63 8.39 -7.75
C ASP A 75 -17.63 7.90 -8.80
N HIS A 76 -17.75 8.62 -9.92
CA HIS A 76 -18.64 8.22 -11.02
C HIS A 76 -18.23 6.89 -11.64
N PHE A 77 -16.93 6.57 -11.68
CA PHE A 77 -16.46 5.27 -12.16
C PHE A 77 -16.84 4.15 -11.19
N ILE A 78 -16.65 4.37 -9.88
CA ILE A 78 -16.89 3.37 -8.84
C ILE A 78 -18.35 3.00 -8.72
N ASP A 79 -19.29 3.93 -8.97
CA ASP A 79 -20.72 3.63 -8.97
C ASP A 79 -21.09 2.42 -9.87
N ASN A 80 -20.32 2.17 -10.93
CA ASN A 80 -20.55 1.06 -11.85
C ASN A 80 -19.89 -0.27 -11.44
N ILE A 81 -18.98 -0.26 -10.47
CA ILE A 81 -18.19 -1.45 -10.06
C ILE A 81 -18.20 -1.71 -8.56
N ILE A 82 -18.95 -0.94 -7.78
CA ILE A 82 -18.92 -1.05 -6.31
C ILE A 82 -19.38 -2.43 -5.83
N ASP A 83 -20.37 -3.03 -6.49
CA ASP A 83 -20.83 -4.37 -6.17
C ASP A 83 -19.73 -5.41 -6.40
N PHE A 84 -18.95 -5.28 -7.46
CA PHE A 84 -17.79 -6.13 -7.73
C PHE A 84 -16.69 -5.93 -6.66
N ILE A 85 -16.41 -4.69 -6.26
CA ILE A 85 -15.44 -4.42 -5.18
C ILE A 85 -15.89 -5.10 -3.88
N HIS A 86 -17.18 -5.06 -3.57
CA HIS A 86 -17.73 -5.69 -2.36
C HIS A 86 -17.79 -7.21 -2.44
N GLU A 87 -18.21 -7.78 -3.56
CA GLU A 87 -18.33 -9.22 -3.78
C GLU A 87 -17.00 -9.95 -3.60
N TYR A 88 -15.92 -9.35 -4.11
CA TYR A 88 -14.58 -9.93 -4.09
C TYR A 88 -13.68 -9.41 -2.96
N ASP A 89 -14.25 -8.67 -1.99
CA ASP A 89 -13.53 -8.06 -0.85
C ASP A 89 -12.29 -7.25 -1.29
N LEU A 90 -12.45 -6.48 -2.36
CA LEU A 90 -11.39 -5.64 -2.91
C LEU A 90 -11.34 -4.29 -2.21
N CYS A 91 -10.17 -3.66 -2.31
CA CYS A 91 -9.98 -2.28 -1.88
C CYS A 91 -9.25 -1.51 -2.98
N LEU A 92 -9.85 -0.39 -3.38
CA LEU A 92 -9.20 0.62 -4.23
C LEU A 92 -8.90 1.86 -3.39
N THR A 93 -7.68 2.38 -3.51
CA THR A 93 -7.29 3.64 -2.88
C THR A 93 -6.86 4.66 -3.92
N LEU A 94 -7.35 5.89 -3.78
CA LEU A 94 -6.83 7.05 -4.50
C LEU A 94 -5.83 7.77 -3.60
N MET A 95 -4.65 8.07 -4.14
CA MET A 95 -3.52 8.59 -3.36
C MET A 95 -2.82 9.73 -4.09
N THR A 96 -2.16 10.60 -3.32
CA THR A 96 -1.25 11.62 -3.87
C THR A 96 0.06 11.00 -4.36
N ALA A 97 0.87 11.78 -5.09
CA ALA A 97 2.22 11.38 -5.51
C ALA A 97 3.17 11.07 -4.32
N ASP A 98 2.83 11.56 -3.13
CA ASP A 98 3.56 11.30 -1.89
C ASP A 98 2.98 10.15 -1.06
N CYS A 99 2.13 9.34 -1.68
CA CYS A 99 1.51 8.16 -1.05
C CYS A 99 0.59 8.52 0.12
N VAL A 100 -0.01 9.71 0.14
CA VAL A 100 -1.07 10.03 1.10
C VAL A 100 -2.42 9.63 0.53
N VAL A 101 -3.19 8.82 1.27
CA VAL A 101 -4.52 8.34 0.83
C VAL A 101 -5.52 9.48 0.89
N LEU A 102 -6.13 9.80 -0.25
CA LEU A 102 -7.18 10.80 -0.38
C LEU A 102 -8.56 10.20 -0.14
N LYS A 103 -8.80 9.03 -0.72
CA LYS A 103 -10.09 8.35 -0.67
C LYS A 103 -9.92 6.84 -0.80
N LYS A 104 -10.80 6.07 -0.18
CA LYS A 104 -10.85 4.61 -0.29
C LYS A 104 -12.22 4.12 -0.75
N TYR A 105 -12.22 3.03 -1.50
CA TYR A 105 -13.42 2.31 -1.92
C TYR A 105 -13.21 0.83 -1.59
N ALA A 106 -13.89 0.35 -0.55
CA ALA A 106 -13.74 -0.99 -0.01
C ALA A 106 -14.97 -1.36 0.81
N ASN A 107 -15.14 -2.66 1.08
CA ASN A 107 -16.14 -3.13 2.02
C ASN A 107 -15.85 -2.63 3.46
N ILE A 108 -16.90 -2.23 4.18
CA ILE A 108 -16.83 -1.68 5.55
C ILE A 108 -16.25 -2.70 6.55
N THR A 109 -16.31 -4.00 6.25
CA THR A 109 -15.84 -5.08 7.12
C THR A 109 -14.31 -5.18 7.22
N SER A 110 -13.56 -4.53 6.32
CA SER A 110 -12.10 -4.61 6.29
C SER A 110 -11.43 -3.72 7.34
N ARG A 111 -11.14 -4.29 8.53
CA ARG A 111 -10.59 -3.56 9.71
C ARG A 111 -9.23 -2.89 9.47
N LEU A 112 -8.39 -3.45 8.60
CA LEU A 112 -7.08 -2.86 8.24
C LEU A 112 -7.25 -1.58 7.42
N ILE A 113 -8.38 -1.44 6.74
CA ILE A 113 -8.64 -0.44 5.71
C ILE A 113 -9.55 0.69 6.24
N ASP A 114 -10.21 0.45 7.37
CA ASP A 114 -11.30 1.30 7.87
C ASP A 114 -10.89 2.76 8.13
N LYS A 115 -9.59 3.03 8.31
CA LYS A 115 -9.05 4.39 8.54
C LYS A 115 -7.90 4.76 7.62
N LEU A 116 -7.86 4.35 6.36
CA LEU A 116 -6.73 4.72 5.49
C LEU A 116 -6.71 6.20 5.05
N GLU A 117 -7.85 6.87 4.94
CA GLU A 117 -7.89 8.25 4.46
C GLU A 117 -7.09 9.21 5.34
N GLY A 118 -6.30 10.08 4.69
CA GLY A 118 -5.36 10.99 5.34
C GLY A 118 -4.06 10.34 5.82
N VAL A 119 -3.88 9.03 5.68
CA VAL A 119 -2.63 8.37 6.06
C VAL A 119 -1.58 8.50 4.96
N SER A 120 -0.39 8.94 5.34
CA SER A 120 0.82 8.83 4.56
C SER A 120 1.36 7.40 4.63
N LEU A 121 1.27 6.68 3.52
CA LEU A 121 1.76 5.32 3.36
C LEU A 121 3.21 5.28 2.87
N SER A 122 3.98 6.33 3.15
CA SER A 122 5.39 6.40 2.79
C SER A 122 6.24 5.34 3.52
N VAL A 123 7.37 4.97 2.90
CA VAL A 123 8.21 3.86 3.39
C VAL A 123 8.74 4.08 4.80
N GLU A 124 8.97 5.32 5.20
CA GLU A 124 9.41 5.71 6.54
C GLU A 124 8.31 5.60 7.61
N ASN A 125 7.03 5.61 7.20
CA ASN A 125 5.89 5.56 8.12
C ASN A 125 5.35 4.14 8.30
N VAL A 126 5.31 3.35 7.23
CA VAL A 126 4.64 2.03 7.21
C VAL A 126 5.49 0.91 6.61
N GLY A 127 6.70 1.24 6.15
CA GLY A 127 7.61 0.27 5.57
C GLY A 127 7.29 -0.06 4.12
N THR A 128 7.64 -1.29 3.71
CA THR A 128 7.44 -1.75 2.34
C THR A 128 5.94 -1.80 2.01
N LEU A 129 5.51 -1.01 1.03
CA LEU A 129 4.19 -1.07 0.40
C LEU A 129 4.32 -0.86 -1.11
N SER A 130 3.35 -1.37 -1.86
CA SER A 130 3.33 -1.28 -3.33
C SER A 130 3.33 0.17 -3.83
N CYS A 131 2.61 1.07 -3.15
CA CYS A 131 2.57 2.49 -3.49
C CYS A 131 3.96 3.15 -3.46
N ASN A 132 4.83 2.77 -2.53
CA ASN A 132 6.22 3.26 -2.45
C ASN A 132 7.05 2.79 -3.64
N ILE A 133 6.85 1.54 -4.06
CA ILE A 133 7.54 1.00 -5.23
C ILE A 133 7.05 1.71 -6.49
N VAL A 134 5.74 1.90 -6.68
CA VAL A 134 5.18 2.66 -7.81
C VAL A 134 5.67 4.10 -7.81
N LYS A 135 5.77 4.75 -6.64
CA LYS A 135 6.31 6.11 -6.51
C LYS A 135 7.72 6.22 -7.11
N GLU A 136 8.56 5.21 -6.93
CA GLU A 136 9.93 5.17 -7.45
C GLU A 136 10.02 4.73 -8.91
N THR A 137 9.27 3.71 -9.29
CA THR A 137 9.39 3.07 -10.61
C THR A 137 8.52 3.72 -11.68
N LYS A 138 7.50 4.49 -11.26
CA LYS A 138 6.49 5.12 -12.13
C LYS A 138 5.81 4.14 -13.08
N THR A 139 5.78 2.85 -12.71
CA THR A 139 5.30 1.77 -13.56
C THR A 139 4.22 0.97 -12.82
N PRO A 140 3.03 0.76 -13.41
CA PRO A 140 2.00 -0.05 -12.80
C PRO A 140 2.43 -1.53 -12.76
N PHE A 141 2.13 -2.20 -11.65
CA PHE A 141 2.43 -3.62 -11.52
C PHE A 141 1.42 -4.31 -10.61
N TRP A 142 1.41 -5.64 -10.75
CA TRP A 142 0.70 -6.56 -9.88
C TRP A 142 1.72 -7.24 -8.99
N ILE A 143 1.45 -7.33 -7.70
CA ILE A 143 2.28 -8.06 -6.76
C ILE A 143 1.42 -9.09 -6.05
N PHE A 144 1.97 -10.28 -5.90
CA PHE A 144 1.28 -11.38 -5.26
C PHE A 144 2.00 -11.74 -3.96
N GLY A 145 1.25 -11.73 -2.86
CA GLY A 145 1.66 -12.35 -1.61
C GLY A 145 2.43 -11.46 -0.62
N PRO A 146 3.13 -12.09 0.35
CA PRO A 146 3.77 -11.49 1.54
C PRO A 146 4.99 -10.62 1.25
N GLU A 147 5.19 -10.20 -0.01
CA GLU A 147 6.29 -9.30 -0.38
C GLU A 147 6.07 -7.87 0.15
N ILE A 148 4.88 -7.60 0.66
CA ILE A 148 4.43 -6.40 1.34
C ILE A 148 3.69 -6.88 2.61
N TRP A 149 4.10 -6.45 3.80
CA TRP A 149 3.44 -6.87 5.05
C TRP A 149 3.04 -5.70 5.94
N LEU A 150 1.74 -5.70 6.26
CA LEU A 150 1.17 -5.28 7.53
C LEU A 150 0.66 -6.59 8.17
N GLU A 151 1.33 -7.15 9.19
CA GLU A 151 0.82 -8.31 9.96
C GLU A 151 -0.30 -7.87 10.91
#